data_AF-A0A959C9W9-F1
#
_entry.id   AF-A0A959C9W9-F1
#
_cell.length_a   1.000
_cell.length_b   1.000
_cell.length_c   1.000
_cell.angle_alpha   90.00
_cell.angle_beta   90.00
_cell.angle_gamma   90.00
#
_symmetry.space_group_name_H-M   'P 1'
#
loop_
_entity.id
_entity.type
_entity.pdbx_description
1 polymer ?
#
loop_
_entity_poly.entity_id
_entity_poly.type
_entity_poly.pdbx_seq_one_letter_code
_entity_poly.pdbx_strand_id
1 'polypeptide(L)'
;MTLPDLSDTIVALATPPGTGAIAVIRLAGPEAIALADRMFKGRVLAGQATHTAHFGRIEDPADGKAVDEVLVTLFRAPRSYTGDDAVEISCHGSPYIQQEIIRICLQQGARLAQPGEFTL
;
A
#
# COMPACT_ATOMS: atom_id res chain seq x y z
N MET A 1 16.70 9.89 -19.06
CA MET A 1 15.65 9.25 -18.26
C MET A 1 15.80 7.76 -18.49
N THR A 2 16.24 7.02 -17.48
CA THR A 2 16.20 5.55 -17.50
C THR A 2 14.74 5.11 -17.37
N LEU A 3 14.33 4.10 -18.15
CA LEU A 3 12.99 3.52 -18.03
C LEU A 3 12.78 3.00 -16.59
N PRO A 4 11.56 3.10 -16.03
CA PRO A 4 11.28 2.58 -14.70
C PRO A 4 11.47 1.07 -14.67
N ASP A 5 12.07 0.59 -13.58
CA ASP A 5 12.26 -0.83 -13.35
C ASP A 5 10.95 -1.44 -12.85
N LEU A 6 10.29 -2.23 -13.71
CA LEU A 6 9.02 -2.89 -13.42
C LEU A 6 9.17 -4.08 -12.45
N SER A 7 10.39 -4.38 -12.01
CA SER A 7 10.61 -5.40 -10.98
C SER A 7 10.47 -4.86 -9.55
N ASP A 8 10.41 -3.53 -9.38
CA ASP A 8 10.21 -2.89 -8.08
C ASP A 8 8.75 -2.95 -7.63
N THR A 9 8.55 -2.93 -6.31
CA THR A 9 7.25 -2.58 -5.72
C THR A 9 7.22 -1.10 -5.37
N ILE A 10 6.27 -0.36 -5.92
CA ILE A 10 6.13 1.08 -5.73
C ILE A 10 5.01 1.42 -4.75
N VAL A 11 5.15 2.55 -4.05
CA VAL A 11 4.14 3.10 -3.13
C VAL A 11 3.96 4.60 -3.32
N ALA A 12 2.72 5.09 -3.24
CA ALA A 12 2.43 6.52 -3.13
C ALA A 12 1.07 6.79 -2.46
N LEU A 13 0.88 8.04 -2.03
CA LEU A 13 -0.43 8.58 -1.73
C LEU A 13 -1.23 8.70 -3.05
N ALA A 14 -2.38 8.02 -3.13
CA ALA A 14 -3.25 8.02 -4.30
C ALA A 14 -4.34 9.11 -4.24
N THR A 15 -4.67 9.59 -3.03
CA THR A 15 -5.57 10.73 -2.83
C THR A 15 -4.82 12.07 -2.89
N PRO A 16 -5.51 13.20 -3.09
CA PRO A 16 -4.89 14.51 -2.97
C PRO A 16 -4.18 14.70 -1.61
N PRO A 17 -3.06 15.43 -1.57
CA PRO A 17 -2.34 15.67 -0.32
C PRO A 17 -3.16 16.57 0.62
N GLY A 18 -3.01 16.35 1.93
CA GLY A 18 -3.61 17.19 2.97
C GLY A 18 -4.43 16.38 3.98
N THR A 19 -5.27 17.11 4.72
CA THR A 19 -6.15 16.55 5.74
C THR A 19 -7.53 16.23 5.16
N GLY A 20 -8.05 15.05 5.47
CA GLY A 20 -9.39 14.61 5.10
C GLY A 20 -9.91 13.53 6.04
N ALA A 21 -11.12 13.04 5.79
CA ALA A 21 -11.66 11.90 6.54
C ALA A 21 -10.88 10.62 6.22
N ILE A 22 -10.60 10.40 4.93
CA ILE A 22 -9.91 9.23 4.40
C ILE A 22 -8.76 9.67 3.50
N ALA A 23 -7.68 8.89 3.52
CA ALA A 23 -6.64 8.90 2.52
C ALA A 23 -6.44 7.48 1.98
N VAL A 24 -5.99 7.36 0.73
CA VAL A 24 -5.64 6.06 0.12
C VAL A 24 -4.17 6.05 -0.22
N ILE A 25 -3.46 5.05 0.28
CA ILE A 25 -2.08 4.73 -0.10
C ILE A 25 -2.12 3.50 -0.98
N ARG A 26 -1.50 3.57 -2.15
CA ARG A 26 -1.46 2.48 -3.12
C ARG A 26 -0.06 1.90 -3.19
N LEU A 27 0.03 0.57 -3.11
CA LEU A 27 1.19 -0.22 -3.49
C LEU A 27 0.89 -0.98 -4.79
N ALA A 28 1.88 -1.12 -5.66
CA ALA A 28 1.80 -1.98 -6.85
C ALA A 28 3.16 -2.60 -7.16
N GLY A 29 3.18 -3.84 -7.62
CA GLY A 29 4.38 -4.58 -7.98
C GLY A 29 4.44 -5.98 -7.35
N PRO A 30 5.51 -6.75 -7.61
CA PRO A 30 5.57 -8.18 -7.29
C PRO A 30 5.49 -8.51 -5.80
N GLU A 31 5.90 -7.59 -4.92
CA GLU A 31 5.88 -7.78 -3.47
C GLU A 31 4.71 -7.03 -2.80
N ALA A 32 3.83 -6.34 -3.54
CA ALA A 32 2.82 -5.43 -2.95
C ALA A 32 1.96 -6.09 -1.86
N ILE A 33 1.44 -7.30 -2.12
CA ILE A 33 0.64 -8.05 -1.15
C ILE A 33 1.51 -8.54 0.01
N ALA A 34 2.72 -9.02 -0.24
CA ALA A 34 3.61 -9.53 0.79
C ALA A 34 4.06 -8.42 1.76
N LEU A 35 4.40 -7.23 1.25
CA LEU A 35 4.74 -6.07 2.07
C LEU A 35 3.55 -5.61 2.92
N ALA A 36 2.35 -5.57 2.33
CA ALA A 36 1.14 -5.24 3.06
C ALA A 36 0.84 -6.24 4.18
N ASP A 37 0.97 -7.54 3.93
CA ASP A 37 0.68 -8.60 4.90
C ASP A 37 1.60 -8.56 6.13
N ARG A 38 2.85 -8.11 5.96
CA ARG A 38 3.83 -7.96 7.05
C ARG A 38 3.42 -6.87 8.05
N MET A 39 2.92 -5.73 7.57
CA MET A 39 2.50 -4.59 8.42
C MET A 39 1.02 -4.62 8.83
N PHE A 40 0.18 -5.37 8.13
CA PHE A 40 -1.25 -5.45 8.42
C PHE A 40 -1.55 -6.51 9.48
N LYS A 41 -2.24 -6.12 10.55
CA LYS A 41 -2.81 -7.02 11.55
C LYS A 41 -4.30 -7.18 11.30
N GLY A 42 -4.66 -8.33 10.74
CA GLY A 42 -6.03 -8.70 10.40
C GLY A 42 -6.06 -10.08 9.75
N ARG A 43 -6.81 -10.22 8.66
CA ARG A 43 -6.72 -11.41 7.80
C ARG A 43 -5.34 -11.49 7.13
N VAL A 44 -4.81 -12.70 6.98
CA VAL A 44 -3.62 -12.97 6.15
C VAL A 44 -3.98 -12.68 4.68
N LEU A 45 -3.50 -11.55 4.16
CA LEU A 45 -3.84 -11.00 2.85
C LEU A 45 -3.40 -11.93 1.73
N ALA A 46 -2.25 -12.59 1.86
CA ALA A 46 -1.75 -13.56 0.89
C ALA A 46 -2.72 -14.73 0.63
N GLY A 47 -3.60 -15.05 1.59
CA GLY A 47 -4.64 -16.08 1.45
C GLY A 47 -6.01 -15.57 1.00
N GLN A 48 -6.18 -14.26 0.79
CA GLN A 48 -7.48 -13.68 0.42
C GLN A 48 -7.67 -13.57 -1.09
N ALA A 49 -8.94 -13.60 -1.50
CA ALA A 49 -9.34 -13.38 -2.88
C ALA A 49 -9.01 -11.95 -3.35
N THR A 50 -9.00 -11.75 -4.66
CA THR A 50 -8.90 -10.40 -5.23
C THR A 50 -10.25 -9.67 -5.16
N HIS A 51 -10.23 -8.34 -5.21
CA HIS A 51 -11.40 -7.45 -5.15
C HIS A 51 -12.20 -7.59 -3.85
N THR A 52 -11.51 -7.87 -2.75
CA THR A 52 -12.08 -7.91 -1.40
C THR A 52 -11.42 -6.85 -0.52
N ALA A 53 -12.20 -6.36 0.45
CA ALA A 53 -11.73 -5.41 1.45
C ALA A 53 -11.63 -6.10 2.83
N HIS A 54 -10.59 -5.76 3.58
CA HIS A 54 -10.28 -6.37 4.87
C HIS A 54 -10.02 -5.28 5.91
N PHE A 55 -10.78 -5.29 6.99
CA PHE A 55 -10.57 -4.41 8.13
C PHE A 55 -9.48 -4.96 9.05
N GLY A 56 -8.65 -4.07 9.57
CA GLY A 56 -7.59 -4.40 10.53
C GLY A 56 -6.78 -3.17 10.90
N ARG A 57 -5.53 -3.38 11.30
CA ARG A 57 -4.64 -2.31 11.76
C ARG A 57 -3.30 -2.35 11.02
N ILE A 58 -2.72 -1.19 10.73
CA ILE A 58 -1.32 -1.11 10.33
C ILE A 58 -0.46 -0.95 11.58
N GLU A 59 0.57 -1.78 11.68
CA GLU A 59 1.60 -1.72 12.72
C GLU A 59 2.98 -1.63 12.07
N ASP A 60 3.90 -0.90 12.70
CA ASP A 60 5.30 -0.91 12.29
C ASP A 60 5.91 -2.28 12.63
N PRO A 61 6.41 -3.07 11.65
CA PRO A 61 7.02 -4.36 11.93
C PRO A 61 8.29 -4.29 12.78
N ALA A 62 8.94 -3.12 12.88
CA ALA A 62 10.18 -2.96 13.64
C ALA A 62 9.96 -3.02 15.16
N ASP A 63 8.84 -2.49 15.65
CA ASP A 63 8.56 -2.36 17.09
C ASP A 63 7.13 -2.79 17.50
N GLY A 64 6.26 -3.12 16.54
CA GLY A 64 4.86 -3.49 16.78
C GLY A 64 3.95 -2.31 17.12
N LYS A 65 4.41 -1.07 16.94
CA LYS A 65 3.61 0.12 17.25
C LYS A 65 2.45 0.26 16.26
N ALA A 66 1.23 0.37 16.79
CA ALA A 66 0.04 0.69 16.02
C ALA A 66 0.12 2.08 15.38
N VAL A 67 -0.20 2.16 14.09
CA VAL A 67 -0.28 3.39 13.31
C VAL A 67 -1.73 3.82 13.13
N ASP A 68 -2.58 2.95 12.55
CA ASP A 68 -3.97 3.27 12.25
C ASP A 68 -4.85 2.04 12.02
N GLU A 69 -6.15 2.16 12.27
CA GLU A 69 -7.17 1.21 11.84
C GLU A 69 -7.58 1.51 10.39
N VAL A 70 -7.55 0.50 9.53
CA VAL A 70 -7.63 0.67 8.07
C VAL A 70 -8.55 -0.35 7.42
N LEU A 71 -8.95 -0.03 6.18
CA LEU A 71 -9.47 -0.99 5.21
C LEU A 71 -8.41 -1.24 4.14
N VAL A 72 -8.02 -2.50 3.96
CA VAL A 72 -7.10 -2.93 2.92
C VAL A 72 -7.87 -3.61 1.80
N THR A 73 -7.77 -3.09 0.58
CA THR A 73 -8.36 -3.67 -0.63
C THR A 73 -7.28 -4.35 -1.47
N LEU A 74 -7.54 -5.58 -1.91
CA LEU A 74 -6.59 -6.39 -2.66
C LEU A 74 -6.92 -6.48 -4.15
N PHE A 75 -5.93 -6.27 -4.99
CA PHE A 75 -6.00 -6.48 -6.43
C PHE A 75 -4.87 -7.43 -6.82
N ARG A 76 -5.20 -8.58 -7.42
CA ARG A 76 -4.19 -9.55 -7.84
C ARG A 76 -4.01 -9.48 -9.34
N ALA A 77 -2.78 -9.62 -9.81
CA ALA A 77 -2.47 -9.73 -11.23
C ALA A 77 -3.30 -10.84 -11.89
N PRO A 78 -3.73 -10.68 -13.16
CA PRO A 78 -3.61 -9.48 -13.99
C PRO A 78 -4.76 -8.48 -13.80
N ARG A 79 -5.57 -8.64 -12.73
CA ARG A 79 -6.83 -7.91 -12.52
C ARG A 79 -6.63 -6.72 -11.57
N SER A 80 -5.74 -5.81 -11.96
CA SER A 80 -5.49 -4.56 -11.25
C SER A 80 -5.35 -3.41 -12.24
N TYR A 81 -5.20 -2.19 -11.73
CA TYR A 81 -5.00 -1.01 -12.57
C TYR A 81 -3.66 -1.03 -13.31
N THR A 82 -2.59 -1.52 -12.68
CA THR A 82 -1.24 -1.62 -13.30
C THR A 82 -1.04 -2.93 -14.06
N GLY A 83 -1.90 -3.93 -13.84
CA GLY A 83 -1.69 -5.30 -14.32
C GLY A 83 -0.91 -6.18 -13.34
N ASP A 84 -0.28 -5.61 -12.31
CA ASP A 84 0.46 -6.33 -11.27
C ASP A 84 -0.40 -6.61 -10.03
N ASP A 85 0.17 -7.30 -9.05
CA ASP A 85 -0.39 -7.29 -7.70
C ASP A 85 -0.39 -5.85 -7.14
N ALA A 86 -1.50 -5.44 -6.55
CA ALA A 86 -1.67 -4.12 -5.97
C ALA A 86 -2.51 -4.17 -4.70
N VAL A 87 -2.23 -3.23 -3.80
CA VAL A 87 -2.90 -3.07 -2.53
C VAL A 87 -3.26 -1.61 -2.34
N GLU A 88 -4.49 -1.35 -1.89
CA GLU A 88 -4.92 -0.03 -1.47
C GLU A 88 -5.24 -0.03 0.02
N ILE A 89 -4.57 0.84 0.76
CA ILE A 89 -4.75 1.04 2.19
C ILE A 89 -5.56 2.33 2.36
N SER A 90 -6.84 2.16 2.69
CA SER A 90 -7.72 3.27 3.07
C SER A 90 -7.57 3.52 4.58
N CYS A 91 -6.92 4.62 4.93
CA CYS A 91 -6.64 5.04 6.30
C CYS A 91 -7.31 6.37 6.62
N HIS A 92 -7.25 6.79 7.88
CA HIS A 92 -7.67 8.13 8.27
C HIS A 92 -6.82 9.18 7.55
N GLY A 93 -7.47 10.24 7.05
CA GLY A 93 -6.82 11.29 6.25
C GLY A 93 -5.94 12.25 7.06
N SER A 94 -5.16 11.77 8.02
CA SER A 94 -4.15 12.54 8.75
C SER A 94 -2.81 12.51 8.00
N PRO A 95 -2.16 13.66 7.72
CA PRO A 95 -0.84 13.69 7.10
C PRO A 95 0.22 12.88 7.86
N TYR A 96 0.13 12.80 9.19
CA TYR A 96 1.02 11.98 10.00
C TYR A 96 0.84 10.48 9.69
N ILE A 97 -0.40 10.00 9.68
CA ILE A 97 -0.71 8.59 9.38
C ILE A 97 -0.27 8.25 7.95
N GLN A 98 -0.54 9.14 6.99
CA GLN A 98 -0.14 8.95 5.60
C GLN A 98 1.39 8.76 5.47
N GLN A 99 2.17 9.64 6.13
CA GLN A 99 3.62 9.60 6.11
C GLN A 99 4.18 8.36 6.80
N GLU A 100 3.61 7.95 7.94
CA GLU A 100 4.06 6.76 8.67
C GLU A 100 3.81 5.46 7.90
N ILE A 101 2.64 5.30 7.27
CA ILE A 101 2.37 4.12 6.43
C ILE A 101 3.33 4.07 5.24
N ILE A 102 3.55 5.20 4.55
CA ILE A 102 4.53 5.28 3.45
C ILE A 102 5.94 4.94 3.95
N ARG A 103 6.37 5.51 5.09
CA ARG A 103 7.68 5.22 5.70
C ARG A 103 7.86 3.72 5.95
N ILE A 104 6.86 3.05 6.52
CA ILE A 104 6.88 1.61 6.78
C ILE A 104 6.99 0.83 5.47
N CYS A 105 6.26 1.23 4.41
CA CYS A 105 6.37 0.59 3.10
C CYS A 105 7.81 0.69 2.55
N LEU A 106 8.43 1.87 2.64
CA LEU A 106 9.80 2.10 2.18
C LEU A 106 10.82 1.27 2.96
N GLN A 107 10.66 1.16 4.28
CA GLN A 107 11.53 0.34 5.13
C GLN A 107 11.45 -1.16 4.82
N GLN A 108 10.32 -1.62 4.29
CA GLN A 108 10.13 -3.01 3.91
C GLN A 108 10.54 -3.32 2.46
N GLY A 109 11.07 -2.34 1.72
CA GLY A 109 11.63 -2.53 0.39
C GLY A 109 10.77 -1.99 -0.76
N ALA A 110 9.67 -1.29 -0.47
CA ALA A 110 9.01 -0.52 -1.52
C ALA A 110 9.84 0.72 -1.88
N ARG A 111 9.64 1.24 -3.09
CA ARG A 111 10.18 2.54 -3.54
C ARG A 111 9.03 3.54 -3.72
N LEU A 112 9.31 4.83 -3.58
CA LEU A 112 8.34 5.86 -3.99
C LEU A 112 8.07 5.77 -5.50
N ALA A 113 6.80 5.78 -5.88
CA ALA A 113 6.41 5.87 -7.28
C ALA A 113 6.85 7.20 -7.91
N GLN A 114 7.30 7.16 -9.16
CA GLN A 114 7.54 8.32 -10.01
C GLN A 114 6.21 8.88 -10.54
N PRO A 115 6.18 10.15 -10.98
CA PRO A 115 5.00 10.74 -11.60
C PRO A 115 4.50 9.90 -12.79
N GLY A 116 3.26 9.43 -12.71
CA GLY A 116 2.63 8.61 -13.76
C GLY A 116 3.04 7.13 -13.77
N GLU A 117 3.86 6.66 -12.83
CA GLU A 117 4.40 5.29 -12.87
C GLU A 117 3.30 4.20 -12.76
N PHE A 118 2.20 4.47 -12.05
CA PHE A 118 1.05 3.55 -11.99
C PHE A 118 0.27 3.42 -13.31
N THR A 119 0.58 4.21 -14.35
CA THR A 119 -0.16 4.23 -15.63
C THR A 119 0.68 3.77 -16.82
N LEU A 120 1.91 3.32 -16.58
CA LEU A 120 2.87 2.92 -17.64
C LEU A 120 2.64 1.51 -18.16
#